data_AF-A0A2V9ZFV5-F1
#
_entry.id   AF-A0A2V9ZFV5-F1
#
_cell.length_a   1.000
_cell.length_b   1.000
_cell.length_c   1.000
_cell.angle_alpha   90.00
_cell.angle_beta   90.00
_cell.angle_gamma   90.00
#
_symmetry.space_group_name_H-M   'P 1'
#
loop_
_entity.id
_entity.type
_entity.pdbx_description
1 polymer ?
#
loop_
_entity_poly.entity_id
_entity_poly.type
_entity_poly.pdbx_seq_one_letter_code
_entity_poly.pdbx_strand_id
1 'polypeptide(L)'
;MTCHDKEIAARVLSYQELSPEDRGPVDSHVAECDECAQTFWALDRFVHRLHKSGEERRMGLIHPREEQIIQLAVDPKLLAAEERAKIQRHFERDKCADCERIYWSVLENEKENVSGPEERTAASFSQAFFSVWKKPAFALLLAFAVLQGIEIGQIVSLKHQIQRREAEYNPSIANTNVAETSAPSEAARANQPAPAQTAVPQAAALAQDSSQKQYQEKTIAELRRKLGTYVKPPADAAYVLLLSTGRGDSIPATRLPDSKLFVILQANLSPELGQYKGYKLVLQDSSGKTVQSDQVAQLDGTLSYLIRKELLKPGSYTLQISGLDGAQEHYLVQFPFRIAATR
;
A
#
# COMPACT_ATOMS: atom_id res chain seq x y z
N MET A 1 -10.61 21.23 -7.91
CA MET A 1 -12.09 21.24 -7.86
C MET A 1 -12.51 19.83 -7.48
N THR A 2 -13.14 19.65 -6.33
CA THR A 2 -13.76 18.37 -5.96
C THR A 2 -15.06 18.23 -6.74
N CYS A 3 -15.36 17.05 -7.28
CA CYS A 3 -16.62 16.81 -7.99
C CYS A 3 -17.79 17.05 -7.03
N HIS A 4 -18.52 18.16 -7.20
CA HIS A 4 -19.64 18.52 -6.31
C HIS A 4 -20.95 17.84 -6.73
N ASP A 5 -20.96 17.13 -7.85
CA ASP A 5 -22.15 16.51 -8.42
C ASP A 5 -22.10 14.99 -8.29
N LYS A 6 -22.69 14.49 -7.20
CA LYS A 6 -22.82 13.05 -6.92
C LYS A 6 -23.62 12.32 -7.98
N GLU A 7 -24.52 13.01 -8.68
CA GLU A 7 -25.32 12.43 -9.75
C GLU A 7 -24.46 12.16 -10.99
N ILE A 8 -23.58 13.11 -11.33
CA ILE A 8 -22.64 12.91 -12.45
C ILE A 8 -21.61 11.81 -12.12
N ALA A 9 -21.10 11.75 -10.89
CA ALA A 9 -20.19 10.68 -10.48
C ALA A 9 -20.83 9.27 -10.63
N ALA A 10 -22.12 9.13 -10.26
CA ALA A 10 -22.85 7.88 -10.47
C ALA A 10 -23.02 7.55 -11.97
N ARG A 11 -23.32 8.56 -12.80
CA ARG A 11 -23.46 8.41 -14.25
C ARG A 11 -22.13 8.04 -14.94
N VAL A 12 -20.99 8.50 -14.43
CA VAL A 12 -19.64 8.09 -14.92
C VAL A 12 -19.41 6.59 -14.72
N LEU A 13 -19.87 6.02 -13.61
CA LEU A 13 -19.73 4.59 -13.33
C LEU A 13 -20.62 3.72 -14.22
N SER A 14 -21.78 4.24 -14.63
CA SER A 14 -22.75 3.54 -15.50
C SER A 14 -22.67 3.98 -16.97
N TYR A 15 -21.58 4.60 -17.42
CA TYR A 15 -21.50 5.28 -18.72
C TYR A 15 -21.87 4.38 -19.92
N GLN A 16 -21.55 3.09 -19.86
CA GLN A 16 -21.86 2.14 -20.93
C GLN A 16 -23.36 1.83 -21.06
N GLU A 17 -24.10 1.98 -19.97
CA GLU A 17 -25.54 1.75 -19.89
C GLU A 17 -26.35 3.01 -20.24
N LEU A 18 -25.70 4.18 -20.29
CA LEU A 18 -26.33 5.43 -20.66
C LEU A 18 -26.72 5.45 -22.14
N SER A 19 -27.88 6.04 -22.42
CA SER A 19 -28.32 6.37 -23.77
C SER A 19 -27.36 7.37 -24.43
N PRO A 20 -27.31 7.46 -25.77
CA PRO A 20 -26.48 8.46 -26.46
C PRO A 20 -26.78 9.90 -26.03
N GLU A 21 -28.02 10.21 -25.69
CA GLU A 21 -28.46 11.53 -25.24
C GLU A 21 -27.93 11.86 -23.84
N ASP A 22 -27.81 10.86 -22.97
CA ASP A 22 -27.35 11.01 -21.59
C ASP A 22 -25.82 11.03 -21.44
N ARG A 23 -25.07 10.62 -22.49
CA ARG A 23 -23.60 10.61 -22.46
C ARG A 23 -22.99 11.99 -22.64
N GLY A 24 -23.63 12.87 -23.42
CA GLY A 24 -23.12 14.23 -23.69
C GLY A 24 -22.79 15.04 -22.43
N PRO A 25 -23.69 15.08 -21.42
CA PRO A 25 -23.40 15.74 -20.14
C PRO A 25 -22.22 15.11 -19.37
N VAL A 26 -22.06 13.79 -19.43
CA VAL A 26 -20.96 13.08 -18.76
C VAL A 26 -19.63 13.36 -19.46
N ASP A 27 -19.61 13.37 -20.80
CA ASP A 27 -18.42 13.68 -21.60
C ASP A 27 -17.92 15.11 -21.33
N SER A 28 -18.86 16.08 -21.30
CA SER A 28 -18.55 17.47 -20.98
C SER A 28 -17.96 17.60 -19.56
N HIS A 29 -18.51 16.88 -18.59
CA HIS A 29 -18.00 16.93 -17.22
C HIS A 29 -16.65 16.23 -17.06
N VAL A 30 -16.45 15.08 -17.70
CA VAL A 30 -15.18 14.36 -17.69
C VAL A 30 -14.06 15.20 -18.32
N ALA A 31 -14.37 16.02 -19.31
CA ALA A 31 -13.39 16.94 -19.90
C ALA A 31 -12.94 18.05 -18.93
N GLU A 32 -13.79 18.42 -17.96
CA GLU A 32 -13.54 19.53 -17.03
C GLU A 32 -13.14 19.07 -15.61
N CYS A 33 -13.36 17.81 -15.26
CA CYS A 33 -13.10 17.25 -13.94
C CYS A 33 -12.08 16.08 -13.98
N ASP A 34 -10.85 16.36 -13.54
CA ASP A 34 -9.74 15.39 -13.53
C ASP A 34 -10.06 14.10 -12.75
N GLU A 35 -10.83 14.20 -11.66
CA GLU A 35 -11.19 13.08 -10.79
C GLU A 35 -12.17 12.12 -11.49
N CYS A 36 -13.16 12.68 -12.19
CA CYS A 36 -14.09 11.93 -13.03
C CYS A 36 -13.39 11.34 -14.27
N ALA A 37 -12.44 12.06 -14.87
CA ALA A 37 -11.65 11.58 -16.00
C ALA A 37 -10.78 10.36 -15.64
N GLN A 38 -10.12 10.40 -14.49
CA GLN A 38 -9.32 9.27 -14.01
C GLN A 38 -10.20 8.04 -13.75
N THR A 39 -11.38 8.23 -13.17
CA THR A 39 -12.36 7.16 -12.90
C THR A 39 -12.86 6.55 -14.21
N PHE A 40 -13.26 7.40 -15.17
CA PHE A 40 -13.71 6.99 -16.49
C PHE A 40 -12.64 6.18 -17.25
N TRP A 41 -11.40 6.65 -17.30
CA TRP A 41 -10.30 5.92 -17.96
C TRP A 41 -9.85 4.65 -17.25
N ALA A 42 -10.12 4.53 -15.94
CA ALA A 42 -9.86 3.30 -15.21
C ALA A 42 -10.89 2.21 -15.57
N LEU A 43 -12.17 2.59 -15.66
CA LEU A 43 -13.27 1.73 -16.15
C LEU A 43 -13.05 1.29 -17.59
N ASP A 44 -12.71 2.21 -18.49
CA ASP A 44 -12.46 1.89 -19.90
C ASP A 44 -11.27 0.92 -20.07
N ARG A 45 -10.16 1.13 -19.35
CA ARG A 45 -9.02 0.19 -19.33
C ARG A 45 -9.35 -1.16 -18.70
N PHE A 46 -10.34 -1.23 -17.82
CA PHE A 46 -10.80 -2.48 -17.24
C PHE A 46 -11.61 -3.27 -18.28
N VAL A 47 -12.59 -2.63 -18.91
CA VAL A 47 -13.43 -3.23 -19.96
C VAL A 47 -12.58 -3.65 -21.16
N HIS A 48 -11.63 -2.82 -21.59
CA HIS A 48 -10.75 -3.19 -22.68
C HIS A 48 -9.85 -4.39 -22.34
N ARG A 49 -9.45 -4.55 -21.07
CA ARG A 49 -8.74 -5.75 -20.61
C ARG A 49 -9.63 -7.00 -20.63
N LEU A 50 -10.91 -6.87 -20.24
CA LEU A 50 -11.89 -7.96 -20.31
C LEU A 50 -12.20 -8.40 -21.75
N HIS A 51 -12.32 -7.44 -22.67
CA HIS A 51 -12.48 -7.74 -24.10
C HIS A 51 -11.24 -8.40 -24.69
N LYS A 52 -10.04 -7.90 -24.34
CA LYS A 52 -8.76 -8.44 -24.84
C LYS A 52 -8.46 -9.85 -24.32
N SER A 53 -8.96 -10.23 -23.14
CA SER A 53 -8.81 -11.59 -22.62
C SER A 53 -9.85 -12.58 -23.17
N GLY A 54 -10.84 -12.13 -23.94
CA GLY A 54 -11.93 -12.99 -24.44
C GLY A 54 -12.81 -13.57 -23.33
N GLU A 55 -12.73 -13.03 -22.11
CA GLU A 55 -13.35 -13.59 -20.90
C GLU A 55 -14.82 -13.22 -20.74
N GLU A 56 -15.31 -12.17 -21.41
CA GLU A 56 -16.73 -11.79 -21.37
C GLU A 56 -17.68 -12.95 -21.78
N ARG A 57 -17.31 -13.71 -22.82
CA ARG A 57 -18.13 -14.86 -23.27
C ARG A 57 -17.97 -16.10 -22.38
N ARG A 58 -16.88 -16.24 -21.61
CA ARG A 58 -16.67 -17.37 -20.69
C ARG A 58 -17.29 -17.13 -19.32
N MET A 59 -17.27 -15.89 -18.83
CA MET A 59 -17.88 -15.49 -17.57
C MET A 59 -19.40 -15.67 -17.59
N GLY A 60 -20.08 -15.29 -18.68
CA GLY A 60 -21.54 -15.46 -18.80
C GLY A 60 -22.05 -16.91 -18.86
N LEU A 61 -21.18 -17.88 -19.18
CA LEU A 61 -21.55 -19.30 -19.27
C LEU A 61 -21.24 -20.07 -17.97
N ILE A 62 -20.18 -19.72 -17.26
CA ILE A 62 -19.63 -20.50 -16.15
C ILE A 62 -19.94 -19.85 -14.79
N HIS A 63 -20.02 -18.52 -14.73
CA HIS A 63 -20.20 -17.80 -13.47
C HIS A 63 -21.68 -17.43 -13.27
N PRO A 64 -22.27 -17.70 -12.10
CA PRO A 64 -23.62 -17.23 -11.80
C PRO A 64 -23.62 -15.70 -11.71
N ARG A 65 -24.74 -15.08 -12.12
CA ARG A 65 -24.92 -13.64 -11.96
C ARG A 65 -25.05 -13.33 -10.48
N GLU A 66 -24.59 -12.15 -10.07
CA GLU A 66 -24.71 -11.67 -8.69
C GLU A 66 -26.16 -11.72 -8.19
N GLU A 67 -27.10 -11.28 -9.02
CA GLU A 67 -28.55 -11.37 -8.74
C GLU A 67 -29.02 -12.78 -8.38
N GLN A 68 -28.50 -13.81 -9.05
CA GLN A 68 -28.87 -15.19 -8.79
C GLN A 68 -28.29 -15.67 -7.44
N ILE A 69 -27.12 -15.18 -7.04
CA ILE A 69 -26.51 -15.50 -5.74
C ILE A 69 -27.29 -14.83 -4.61
N ILE A 70 -27.70 -13.57 -4.80
CA ILE A 70 -28.54 -12.83 -3.86
C ILE A 70 -29.90 -13.52 -3.71
N GLN A 71 -30.55 -13.90 -4.81
CA GLN A 71 -31.81 -14.64 -4.78
C GLN A 71 -31.68 -15.98 -4.04
N LEU A 72 -30.57 -16.71 -4.24
CA LEU A 72 -30.30 -17.95 -3.50
C LEU A 72 -30.15 -17.71 -1.99
N ALA A 73 -29.56 -16.59 -1.58
CA ALA A 73 -29.35 -16.24 -0.18
C ALA A 73 -30.65 -15.77 0.52
N VAL A 74 -31.49 -14.98 -0.17
CA VAL A 74 -32.74 -14.46 0.39
C VAL A 74 -33.82 -15.56 0.48
N ASP A 75 -34.13 -16.22 -0.63
CA ASP A 75 -35.04 -17.37 -0.64
C ASP A 75 -34.67 -18.32 -1.80
N PRO A 76 -34.13 -19.52 -1.51
CA PRO A 76 -33.81 -20.51 -2.52
C PRO A 76 -34.99 -20.91 -3.42
N LYS A 77 -36.25 -20.67 -3.04
CA LYS A 77 -37.41 -20.96 -3.89
C LYS A 77 -37.60 -19.97 -5.03
N LEU A 78 -36.94 -18.82 -5.00
CA LEU A 78 -36.96 -17.82 -6.06
C LEU A 78 -36.19 -18.26 -7.32
N LEU A 79 -35.37 -19.31 -7.20
CA LEU A 79 -34.59 -19.87 -8.30
C LEU A 79 -35.16 -21.21 -8.76
N ALA A 80 -35.09 -21.46 -10.08
CA ALA A 80 -35.37 -22.77 -10.63
C ALA A 80 -34.40 -23.82 -10.05
N ALA A 81 -34.83 -25.09 -9.95
CA ALA A 81 -34.00 -26.16 -9.40
C ALA A 81 -32.68 -26.34 -10.17
N GLU A 82 -32.69 -26.13 -11.48
CA GLU A 82 -31.50 -26.19 -12.33
C GLU A 82 -30.50 -25.06 -12.05
N GLU A 83 -30.98 -23.85 -11.82
CA GLU A 83 -30.16 -22.68 -11.49
C GLU A 83 -29.49 -22.84 -10.12
N ARG A 84 -30.25 -23.31 -9.12
CA ARG A 84 -29.69 -23.67 -7.81
C ARG A 84 -28.60 -24.71 -7.92
N ALA A 85 -28.84 -25.79 -8.68
CA ALA A 85 -27.84 -26.84 -8.90
C ALA A 85 -26.60 -26.33 -9.65
N LYS A 86 -26.72 -25.28 -10.47
CA LYS A 86 -25.60 -24.63 -11.14
C LYS A 86 -24.77 -23.80 -10.14
N ILE A 87 -25.42 -22.98 -9.31
CA ILE A 87 -24.75 -22.17 -8.28
C ILE A 87 -24.09 -23.06 -7.22
N GLN A 88 -24.78 -24.11 -6.77
CA GLN A 88 -24.24 -25.10 -5.83
C GLN A 88 -22.97 -25.76 -6.38
N ARG A 89 -23.01 -26.21 -7.65
CA ARG A 89 -21.83 -26.77 -8.32
C ARG A 89 -20.70 -25.75 -8.45
N HIS A 90 -21.01 -24.48 -8.68
CA HIS A 90 -20.01 -23.41 -8.74
C HIS A 90 -19.32 -23.21 -7.38
N PHE A 91 -20.07 -23.24 -6.27
CA PHE A 91 -19.48 -23.21 -4.93
C PHE A 91 -18.63 -24.44 -4.62
N GLU A 92 -19.13 -25.63 -4.93
CA GLU A 92 -18.46 -26.90 -4.60
C GLU A 92 -17.21 -27.14 -5.44
N ARG A 93 -17.27 -26.83 -6.75
CA ARG A 93 -16.21 -27.16 -7.71
C ARG A 93 -15.22 -26.03 -7.91
N ASP A 94 -15.71 -24.80 -8.06
CA ASP A 94 -14.87 -23.68 -8.48
C ASP A 94 -14.37 -22.85 -7.29
N LYS A 95 -14.97 -23.03 -6.09
CA LYS A 95 -14.61 -22.34 -4.85
C LYS A 95 -14.41 -20.83 -5.05
N CYS A 96 -15.30 -20.22 -5.81
CA CYS A 96 -15.20 -18.80 -6.15
C CYS A 96 -15.41 -17.93 -4.91
N ALA A 97 -14.33 -17.34 -4.41
CA ALA A 97 -14.31 -16.55 -3.20
C ALA A 97 -15.19 -15.28 -3.27
N ASP A 98 -15.42 -14.74 -4.47
CA ASP A 98 -16.24 -13.54 -4.65
C ASP A 98 -17.74 -13.88 -4.58
N CYS A 99 -18.18 -14.97 -5.23
CA CYS A 99 -19.56 -15.45 -5.10
C CYS A 99 -19.90 -15.87 -3.68
N GLU A 100 -18.98 -16.56 -3.01
CA GLU A 100 -19.17 -17.00 -1.63
C GLU A 100 -19.30 -15.78 -0.70
N ARG A 101 -18.50 -14.74 -0.92
CA ARG A 101 -18.59 -13.48 -0.17
C ARG A 101 -19.95 -12.81 -0.33
N ILE A 102 -20.44 -12.69 -1.57
CA ILE A 102 -21.76 -12.10 -1.84
C ILE A 102 -22.86 -12.89 -1.13
N TYR A 103 -22.86 -14.21 -1.28
CA TYR A 103 -23.84 -15.11 -0.63
C TYR A 103 -23.90 -14.92 0.89
N TRP A 104 -22.74 -14.91 1.57
CA TRP A 104 -22.69 -14.74 3.02
C TRP A 104 -23.07 -13.32 3.46
N SER A 105 -22.67 -12.29 2.71
CA SER A 105 -23.04 -10.90 3.02
C SER A 105 -24.55 -10.66 3.00
N VAL A 106 -25.27 -11.30 2.07
CA VAL A 106 -26.74 -11.19 1.98
C VAL A 106 -27.40 -11.92 3.15
N LEU A 107 -26.91 -13.12 3.51
CA LEU A 107 -27.42 -13.87 4.67
C LEU A 107 -27.18 -13.13 5.99
N GLU A 108 -26.04 -12.45 6.14
CA GLU A 108 -25.74 -11.63 7.30
C GLU A 108 -26.68 -10.42 7.38
N ASN A 109 -26.89 -9.70 6.27
CA ASN A 109 -27.80 -8.56 6.21
C ASN A 109 -29.28 -8.95 6.47
N GLU A 110 -29.75 -10.08 5.93
CA GLU A 110 -31.10 -10.60 6.21
C GLU A 110 -31.26 -10.95 7.69
N LYS A 111 -30.25 -11.57 8.29
CA LYS A 111 -30.26 -11.93 9.71
C LYS A 111 -30.28 -10.70 10.62
N GLU A 112 -29.57 -9.63 10.24
CA GLU A 112 -29.62 -8.34 10.94
C GLU A 112 -31.01 -7.68 10.82
N ASN A 113 -31.62 -7.70 9.64
CA ASN A 113 -32.95 -7.10 9.40
C ASN A 113 -34.10 -7.85 10.09
N VAL A 114 -33.99 -9.18 10.28
CA VAL A 114 -34.99 -9.98 11.00
C VAL A 114 -34.91 -9.77 12.54
N SER A 115 -33.83 -9.15 13.05
CA SER A 115 -33.53 -9.09 14.48
C SER A 115 -33.81 -7.76 15.19
N GLY A 116 -34.74 -6.93 14.70
CA GLY A 116 -35.37 -5.90 15.55
C GLY A 116 -36.64 -5.26 14.98
N PRO A 117 -37.52 -4.65 15.81
CA PRO A 117 -37.70 -4.77 17.26
C PRO A 117 -39.17 -5.11 17.62
N GLU A 118 -39.45 -6.34 18.08
CA GLU A 118 -40.67 -6.62 18.84
C GLU A 118 -40.32 -6.94 20.31
N GLU A 119 -40.87 -6.11 21.18
CA GLU A 119 -41.13 -6.32 22.61
C GLU A 119 -39.94 -6.52 23.56
N ARG A 120 -39.47 -5.39 24.11
CA ARG A 120 -38.77 -5.35 25.40
C ARG A 120 -39.80 -5.40 26.54
N THR A 121 -39.93 -6.57 27.18
CA THR A 121 -40.36 -6.65 28.59
C THR A 121 -39.34 -7.43 29.43
N ALA A 122 -39.02 -6.80 30.58
CA ALA A 122 -38.29 -7.21 31.77
C ALA A 122 -37.60 -8.60 31.85
N ALA A 123 -36.28 -8.55 32.05
CA ALA A 123 -35.51 -9.15 33.16
C ALA A 123 -34.21 -9.84 32.71
N SER A 124 -33.10 -9.42 33.33
CA SER A 124 -31.89 -10.22 33.62
C SER A 124 -31.28 -11.05 32.47
N PHE A 125 -30.19 -10.59 31.84
CA PHE A 125 -29.13 -11.52 31.41
C PHE A 125 -27.83 -10.75 31.06
N SER A 126 -27.05 -10.42 32.08
CA SER A 126 -25.65 -10.06 31.94
C SER A 126 -24.83 -11.31 31.61
N GLN A 127 -24.86 -11.78 30.36
CA GLN A 127 -23.91 -12.77 29.82
C GLN A 127 -24.17 -12.99 28.31
N ALA A 128 -23.08 -13.07 27.54
CA ALA A 128 -22.99 -13.52 26.14
C ALA A 128 -23.08 -12.47 25.00
N PHE A 129 -22.17 -11.50 24.96
CA PHE A 129 -21.95 -10.69 23.73
C PHE A 129 -20.52 -10.57 23.21
N PHE A 130 -19.53 -11.33 23.69
CA PHE A 130 -18.19 -11.30 23.07
C PHE A 130 -17.54 -12.67 22.99
N SER A 131 -17.71 -13.34 21.85
CA SER A 131 -16.75 -14.33 21.37
C SER A 131 -17.01 -14.59 19.90
N VAL A 132 -15.91 -14.62 19.14
CA VAL A 132 -15.81 -14.93 17.71
C VAL A 132 -16.07 -13.74 16.79
N TRP A 133 -15.00 -13.02 16.41
CA TRP A 133 -14.61 -12.82 15.01
C TRP A 133 -13.13 -12.45 14.95
N LYS A 134 -12.32 -13.51 14.90
CA LYS A 134 -10.91 -13.50 14.51
C LYS A 134 -10.84 -13.56 12.99
N LYS A 135 -10.00 -12.75 12.35
CA LYS A 135 -9.07 -13.23 11.31
C LYS A 135 -7.91 -12.24 11.08
N PRO A 136 -6.65 -12.72 11.03
CA PRO A 136 -5.43 -11.92 10.81
C PRO A 136 -5.31 -11.29 9.40
N ALA A 137 -6.25 -11.58 8.49
CA ALA A 137 -6.24 -11.08 7.11
C ALA A 137 -6.54 -9.57 7.02
N PHE A 138 -7.38 -9.04 7.92
CA PHE A 138 -7.72 -7.61 7.92
C PHE A 138 -6.55 -6.74 8.42
N ALA A 139 -5.82 -7.23 9.44
CA ALA A 139 -4.59 -6.59 9.91
C ALA A 139 -3.48 -6.59 8.84
N LEU A 140 -3.40 -7.62 8.00
CA LEU A 140 -2.45 -7.68 6.89
C LEU A 140 -2.81 -6.71 5.75
N LEU A 141 -4.09 -6.59 5.38
CA LEU A 141 -4.53 -5.62 4.37
C LEU A 141 -4.29 -4.17 4.82
N LEU A 142 -4.53 -3.88 6.11
CA LEU A 142 -4.35 -2.55 6.67
C LEU A 142 -2.85 -2.21 6.85
N ALA A 143 -2.03 -3.18 7.28
CA ALA A 143 -0.57 -3.03 7.30
C ALA A 143 0.02 -2.82 5.89
N PHE A 144 -0.54 -3.47 4.86
CA PHE A 144 -0.12 -3.28 3.47
C PHE A 144 -0.48 -1.88 2.93
N ALA A 145 -1.65 -1.36 3.27
CA ALA A 145 -2.06 0.00 2.92
C ALA A 145 -1.16 1.07 3.57
N VAL A 146 -0.79 0.88 4.84
CA VAL A 146 0.13 1.79 5.57
C VAL A 146 1.54 1.73 4.98
N LEU A 147 2.03 0.54 4.62
CA LEU A 147 3.32 0.35 3.93
C LEU A 147 3.39 1.09 2.59
N GLN A 148 2.34 1.00 1.77
CA GLN A 148 2.31 1.70 0.48
C GLN A 148 2.31 3.22 0.65
N GLY A 149 1.67 3.75 1.69
CA GLY A 149 1.71 5.18 2.01
C GLY A 149 3.12 5.69 2.35
N ILE A 150 3.92 4.90 3.08
CA ILE A 150 5.28 5.26 3.49
C ILE A 150 6.26 5.21 2.30
N GLU A 151 6.15 4.20 1.43
CA GLU A 151 6.99 4.09 0.23
C GLU A 151 6.73 5.23 -0.77
N ILE A 152 5.47 5.62 -0.97
CA ILE A 152 5.12 6.76 -1.82
C ILE A 152 5.69 8.07 -1.25
N GLY A 153 5.62 8.27 0.08
CA GLY A 153 6.19 9.44 0.74
C GLY A 153 7.71 9.56 0.56
N GLN A 154 8.44 8.45 0.66
CA GLN A 154 9.90 8.44 0.45
C GLN A 154 10.28 8.68 -1.01
N ILE A 155 9.54 8.12 -1.97
CA ILE A 155 9.78 8.33 -3.40
C ILE A 155 9.49 9.78 -3.80
N VAL A 156 8.42 10.39 -3.27
CA VAL A 156 8.10 11.81 -3.52
C VAL A 156 9.17 12.72 -2.91
N SER A 157 9.65 12.42 -1.70
CA SER A 157 10.76 13.15 -1.07
C SER A 157 12.06 13.04 -1.87
N LEU A 158 12.41 11.84 -2.35
CA LEU A 158 13.60 11.62 -3.19
C LEU A 158 13.48 12.34 -4.54
N LYS A 159 12.31 12.29 -5.18
CA LYS A 159 12.05 12.99 -6.44
C LYS A 159 12.19 14.50 -6.26
N HIS A 160 11.72 15.05 -5.14
CA HIS A 160 11.85 16.47 -4.85
C HIS A 160 13.31 16.88 -4.58
N GLN A 161 14.11 16.03 -3.93
CA GLN A 161 15.55 16.26 -3.73
C GLN A 161 16.34 16.18 -5.04
N ILE A 162 16.00 15.24 -5.94
CA ILE A 162 16.63 15.13 -7.25
C ILE A 162 16.29 16.36 -8.10
N GLN A 163 15.03 16.80 -8.13
CA GLN A 163 14.63 18.01 -8.86
C GLN A 163 15.30 19.28 -8.32
N ARG A 164 15.51 19.40 -7.00
CA ARG A 164 16.29 20.50 -6.43
C ARG A 164 17.75 20.46 -6.87
N ARG A 165 18.37 19.27 -6.88
CA ARG A 165 19.76 19.13 -7.35
C ARG A 165 19.90 19.40 -8.85
N GLU A 166 18.95 18.96 -9.67
CA GLU A 166 18.95 19.28 -11.10
C GLU A 166 18.78 20.77 -11.36
N ALA A 167 17.93 21.46 -10.58
CA ALA A 167 17.77 22.91 -10.65
C ALA A 167 19.01 23.68 -10.18
N GLU A 168 19.75 23.15 -9.20
CA GLU A 168 21.02 23.74 -8.73
C GLU A 168 22.20 23.46 -9.68
N TYR A 169 22.19 22.36 -10.44
CA TYR A 169 23.26 22.00 -11.38
C TYR A 169 23.10 22.58 -12.79
N ASN A 170 21.87 22.84 -13.26
CA ASN A 170 21.62 23.37 -14.61
C ASN A 170 22.11 24.80 -14.90
N PRO A 171 22.19 25.77 -13.95
CA PRO A 171 22.68 27.11 -14.29
C PRO A 171 24.19 27.16 -14.58
N SER A 172 24.96 26.13 -14.22
CA SER A 172 26.41 26.07 -14.48
C SER A 172 26.75 25.75 -15.93
N ILE A 173 25.86 25.10 -16.69
CA ILE A 173 26.10 24.73 -18.09
C ILE A 173 25.62 25.84 -19.06
N ALA A 174 24.56 26.57 -18.68
CA ALA A 174 24.03 27.67 -19.50
C ALA A 174 24.99 28.88 -19.58
N ASN A 175 25.83 29.09 -18.57
CA ASN A 175 26.77 30.23 -18.54
C ASN A 175 28.13 29.96 -19.22
N THR A 176 28.43 28.74 -19.66
CA THR A 176 29.69 28.42 -20.35
C THR A 176 29.59 28.59 -21.87
N ASN A 177 28.39 28.64 -22.44
CA ASN A 177 28.18 28.67 -23.90
C ASN A 177 27.79 30.04 -24.48
N VAL A 178 27.81 31.13 -23.70
CA VAL A 178 27.44 32.49 -24.18
C VAL A 178 28.66 33.39 -24.46
N ALA A 179 29.89 32.89 -24.34
CA ALA A 179 31.10 33.67 -24.62
C ALA A 179 31.62 33.56 -26.07
N GLU A 180 30.93 32.86 -26.98
CA GLU A 180 31.42 32.60 -28.34
C GLU A 180 30.36 32.87 -29.43
N THR A 181 29.74 34.06 -29.47
CA THR A 181 29.05 34.51 -30.70
C THR A 181 28.99 36.03 -30.82
N SER A 182 30.14 36.70 -30.96
CA SER A 182 30.20 38.09 -31.41
C SER A 182 31.44 38.34 -32.26
N ALA A 183 31.34 38.05 -33.56
CA ALA A 183 32.10 38.73 -34.62
C ALA A 183 31.37 38.47 -35.95
N PRO A 184 31.20 39.47 -36.84
CA PRO A 184 32.37 40.09 -37.46
C PRO A 184 32.25 41.59 -37.76
N SER A 185 33.39 42.31 -37.74
CA SER A 185 33.70 43.26 -38.83
C SER A 185 35.18 43.65 -38.80
N GLU A 186 35.79 43.51 -39.97
CA GLU A 186 37.15 43.87 -40.37
C GLU A 186 37.61 45.27 -39.95
N ALA A 187 38.81 45.36 -39.37
CA ALA A 187 39.95 46.11 -39.95
C ALA A 187 41.17 46.04 -39.01
N ALA A 188 42.36 46.16 -39.60
CA ALA A 188 43.68 46.24 -38.97
C ALA A 188 44.38 44.91 -38.60
N ARG A 189 45.04 44.34 -39.62
CA ARG A 189 46.25 43.51 -39.45
C ARG A 189 47.38 44.32 -38.81
N ALA A 190 48.02 43.79 -37.78
CA ALA A 190 49.49 43.80 -37.65
C ALA A 190 49.97 42.89 -36.49
N ASN A 191 50.69 41.83 -36.87
CA ASN A 191 51.73 41.14 -36.09
C ASN A 191 51.48 40.85 -34.60
N GLN A 192 50.94 39.67 -34.29
CA GLN A 192 51.21 38.98 -33.02
C GLN A 192 51.46 37.48 -33.25
N PRO A 193 52.50 36.90 -32.64
CA PRO A 193 52.79 35.47 -32.74
C PRO A 193 51.80 34.66 -31.90
N ALA A 194 51.34 33.55 -32.47
CA ALA A 194 50.35 32.64 -31.90
C ALA A 194 50.84 32.03 -30.57
N PRO A 195 50.04 32.07 -29.48
CA PRO A 195 50.26 31.20 -28.34
C PRO A 195 49.80 29.78 -28.69
N ALA A 196 50.62 28.79 -28.35
CA ALA A 196 50.28 27.39 -28.45
C ALA A 196 48.98 27.11 -27.68
N GLN A 197 47.94 26.67 -28.39
CA GLN A 197 46.69 26.23 -27.81
C GLN A 197 46.92 24.94 -27.03
N THR A 198 46.91 25.04 -25.70
CA THR A 198 46.87 23.91 -24.79
C THR A 198 45.49 23.26 -24.85
N ALA A 199 45.28 22.38 -25.82
CA ALA A 199 44.05 21.60 -25.99
C ALA A 199 44.01 20.40 -25.03
N VAL A 200 43.97 20.62 -23.71
CA VAL A 200 43.74 19.52 -22.73
C VAL A 200 43.05 20.07 -21.47
N PRO A 201 41.71 20.20 -21.45
CA PRO A 201 40.99 19.61 -20.31
C PRO A 201 39.65 18.92 -20.64
N GLN A 202 39.08 19.09 -21.84
CA GLN A 202 37.72 18.61 -22.14
C GLN A 202 37.57 17.08 -22.19
N ALA A 203 38.59 16.35 -22.65
CA ALA A 203 38.55 14.89 -22.70
C ALA A 203 38.56 14.24 -21.30
N ALA A 204 39.23 14.86 -20.32
CA ALA A 204 39.28 14.36 -18.96
C ALA A 204 37.96 14.59 -18.20
N ALA A 205 37.27 15.70 -18.46
CA ALA A 205 35.96 15.99 -17.88
C ALA A 205 34.87 15.04 -18.40
N LEU A 206 34.87 14.73 -19.71
CA LEU A 206 33.93 13.76 -20.32
C LEU A 206 34.19 12.30 -19.86
N ALA A 207 35.45 11.94 -19.61
CA ALA A 207 35.81 10.63 -19.06
C ALA A 207 35.38 10.47 -17.58
N GLN A 208 35.43 11.54 -16.79
CA GLN A 208 34.92 11.52 -15.41
C GLN A 208 33.39 11.37 -15.36
N ASP A 209 32.67 12.11 -16.21
CA ASP A 209 31.20 12.09 -16.21
C ASP A 209 30.62 10.72 -16.63
N SER A 210 31.26 10.07 -17.62
CA SER A 210 30.89 8.71 -18.04
C SER A 210 31.17 7.64 -16.96
N SER A 211 32.27 7.75 -16.22
CA SER A 211 32.58 6.85 -15.11
C SER A 211 31.59 6.98 -13.94
N GLN A 212 31.15 8.21 -13.66
CA GLN A 212 30.20 8.50 -12.59
C GLN A 212 28.80 8.01 -12.94
N LYS A 213 28.38 8.18 -14.20
CA LYS A 213 27.12 7.64 -14.73
C LYS A 213 27.09 6.10 -14.68
N GLN A 214 28.20 5.45 -15.06
CA GLN A 214 28.29 3.99 -15.00
C GLN A 214 28.25 3.45 -13.56
N TYR A 215 28.82 4.18 -12.59
CA TYR A 215 28.73 3.86 -11.17
C TYR A 215 27.30 4.02 -10.64
N GLN A 216 26.60 5.09 -11.02
CA GLN A 216 25.20 5.31 -10.66
C GLN A 216 24.28 4.22 -11.23
N GLU A 217 24.44 3.86 -12.50
CA GLU A 217 23.65 2.80 -13.15
C GLU A 217 23.85 1.44 -12.46
N LYS A 218 25.09 1.09 -12.11
CA LYS A 218 25.39 -0.12 -11.32
C LYS A 218 24.70 -0.08 -9.95
N THR A 219 24.76 1.05 -9.26
CA THR A 219 24.13 1.24 -7.95
C THR A 219 22.61 1.10 -8.05
N ILE A 220 21.99 1.71 -9.07
CA ILE A 220 20.54 1.61 -9.33
C ILE A 220 20.16 0.17 -9.67
N ALA A 221 20.94 -0.53 -10.49
CA ALA A 221 20.68 -1.92 -10.83
C ALA A 221 20.77 -2.84 -9.60
N GLU A 222 21.77 -2.62 -8.72
CA GLU A 222 21.90 -3.36 -7.46
C GLU A 222 20.74 -3.08 -6.51
N LEU A 223 20.33 -1.81 -6.36
CA LEU A 223 19.17 -1.42 -5.56
C LEU A 223 17.87 -2.03 -6.11
N ARG A 224 17.65 -2.00 -7.43
CA ARG A 224 16.49 -2.66 -8.06
C ARG A 224 16.50 -4.17 -7.81
N ARG A 225 17.68 -4.80 -7.85
CA ARG A 225 17.80 -6.24 -7.56
C ARG A 225 17.46 -6.55 -6.10
N LYS A 226 17.93 -5.72 -5.15
CA LYS A 226 17.62 -5.84 -3.72
C LYS A 226 16.16 -5.55 -3.42
N LEU A 227 15.57 -4.56 -4.09
CA LEU A 227 14.17 -4.16 -3.91
C LEU A 227 13.18 -5.10 -4.61
N GLY A 228 13.61 -5.80 -5.67
CA GLY A 228 12.73 -6.67 -6.47
C GLY A 228 12.00 -7.73 -5.65
N THR A 229 12.60 -8.21 -4.57
CA THR A 229 11.99 -9.18 -3.63
C THR A 229 10.85 -8.58 -2.80
N TYR A 230 10.80 -7.25 -2.67
CA TYR A 230 9.83 -6.51 -1.86
C TYR A 230 8.69 -5.90 -2.70
N VAL A 231 8.86 -5.76 -4.03
CA VAL A 231 7.85 -5.14 -4.92
C VAL A 231 6.61 -6.03 -5.12
N LYS A 232 6.78 -7.35 -5.06
CA LYS A 232 5.68 -8.33 -5.10
C LYS A 232 5.94 -9.43 -4.07
N PRO A 233 5.77 -9.14 -2.77
CA PRO A 233 6.00 -10.14 -1.75
C PRO A 233 4.99 -11.28 -1.91
N PRO A 234 5.38 -12.55 -1.68
CA PRO A 234 4.42 -13.65 -1.67
C PRO A 234 3.38 -13.44 -0.56
N ALA A 235 2.19 -14.01 -0.73
CA ALA A 235 1.07 -13.84 0.22
C ALA A 235 1.42 -14.27 1.67
N ASP A 236 2.42 -15.12 1.83
CA ASP A 236 2.92 -15.59 3.11
C ASP A 236 4.25 -14.92 3.54
N ALA A 237 4.65 -13.79 2.95
CA ALA A 237 5.93 -13.14 3.24
C ALA A 237 6.11 -12.64 4.68
N ALA A 238 5.03 -12.53 5.46
CA ALA A 238 5.06 -12.00 6.82
C ALA A 238 4.93 -13.10 7.88
N TYR A 239 5.66 -12.93 8.98
CA TYR A 239 5.52 -13.70 10.21
C TYR A 239 4.93 -12.80 11.30
N VAL A 240 3.83 -13.20 11.92
CA VAL A 240 3.20 -12.41 12.99
C VAL A 240 3.66 -12.92 14.35
N LEU A 241 4.20 -12.03 15.19
CA LEU A 241 4.56 -12.31 16.58
C LEU A 241 3.66 -11.50 17.50
N LEU A 242 2.85 -12.19 18.31
CA LEU A 242 2.00 -11.57 19.29
C LEU A 242 2.80 -11.29 20.57
N LEU A 243 2.81 -10.03 21.01
CA LEU A 243 3.44 -9.57 22.22
C LEU A 243 2.35 -9.28 23.25
N SER A 244 2.42 -9.98 24.38
CA SER A 244 1.51 -9.80 25.51
C SER A 244 2.30 -9.49 26.77
N THR A 245 1.74 -8.64 27.63
CA THR A 245 2.26 -8.34 28.97
C THR A 245 1.97 -9.52 29.90
N GLY A 246 2.57 -10.68 29.62
CA GLY A 246 2.43 -11.88 30.44
C GLY A 246 3.31 -11.80 31.68
N ARG A 247 2.77 -12.14 32.85
CA ARG A 247 3.51 -12.39 34.12
C ARG A 247 4.28 -13.72 34.07
N GLY A 248 5.11 -13.91 33.06
CA GLY A 248 5.97 -15.08 32.93
C GLY A 248 7.44 -14.67 33.04
N ASP A 249 8.21 -15.37 33.86
CA ASP A 249 9.65 -15.12 34.02
C ASP A 249 10.47 -15.46 32.75
N SER A 250 9.85 -16.07 31.73
CA SER A 250 10.50 -16.46 30.49
C SER A 250 10.27 -15.46 29.37
N ILE A 251 11.37 -14.91 28.82
CA ILE A 251 11.35 -14.08 27.60
C ILE A 251 10.91 -14.95 26.40
N PRO A 252 9.83 -14.60 25.67
CA PRO A 252 9.35 -15.40 24.55
C PRO A 252 10.42 -15.50 23.46
N ALA A 253 10.70 -16.72 23.00
CA ALA A 253 11.65 -16.99 21.94
C ALA A 253 10.92 -17.52 20.70
N THR A 254 11.23 -16.97 19.53
CA THR A 254 10.67 -17.40 18.25
C THR A 254 11.79 -17.68 17.24
N ARG A 255 11.56 -18.59 16.30
CA ARG A 255 12.44 -18.82 15.16
C ARG A 255 11.77 -18.25 13.91
N LEU A 256 12.46 -17.38 13.20
CA LEU A 256 11.95 -16.76 11.97
C LEU A 256 12.23 -17.68 10.77
N PRO A 257 11.22 -18.18 10.04
CA PRO A 257 11.44 -19.01 8.86
C PRO A 257 12.18 -18.27 7.74
N ASP A 258 12.94 -18.99 6.92
CA ASP A 258 13.75 -18.41 5.84
C ASP A 258 12.94 -17.88 4.66
N SER A 259 11.73 -18.38 4.47
CA SER A 259 10.78 -17.87 3.48
C SER A 259 10.17 -16.50 3.82
N LYS A 260 10.33 -16.02 5.06
CA LYS A 260 9.68 -14.78 5.53
C LYS A 260 10.57 -13.57 5.27
N LEU A 261 9.98 -12.52 4.72
CA LEU A 261 10.64 -11.23 4.46
C LEU A 261 10.39 -10.24 5.60
N PHE A 262 9.25 -10.35 6.28
CA PHE A 262 8.83 -9.41 7.32
C PHE A 262 8.42 -10.11 8.60
N VAL A 263 8.55 -9.37 9.71
CA VAL A 263 8.00 -9.71 11.01
C VAL A 263 7.04 -8.60 11.41
N ILE A 264 5.80 -8.96 11.75
CA ILE A 264 4.82 -8.04 12.30
C ILE A 264 4.73 -8.33 13.80
N LEU A 265 5.17 -7.39 14.63
CA LEU A 265 4.94 -7.43 16.07
C LEU A 265 3.57 -6.84 16.35
N GLN A 266 2.69 -7.60 16.99
CA GLN A 266 1.39 -7.10 17.44
C GLN A 266 1.39 -7.01 18.95
N ALA A 267 1.27 -5.80 19.49
CA ALA A 267 1.14 -5.57 20.92
C ALA A 267 -0.30 -5.17 21.25
N ASN A 268 -0.96 -5.97 22.08
CA ASN A 268 -2.28 -5.62 22.61
C ASN A 268 -2.10 -4.74 23.84
N LEU A 269 -2.55 -3.50 23.76
CA LEU A 269 -2.51 -2.58 24.89
C LEU A 269 -3.75 -2.78 25.77
N SER A 270 -3.57 -2.69 27.09
CA SER A 270 -4.71 -2.59 27.99
C SER A 270 -5.46 -1.27 27.74
N PRO A 271 -6.76 -1.17 28.06
CA PRO A 271 -7.53 0.05 27.88
C PRO A 271 -6.89 1.29 28.52
N GLU A 272 -6.22 1.12 29.67
CA GLU A 272 -5.50 2.19 30.38
C GLU A 272 -4.32 2.74 29.57
N LEU A 273 -3.62 1.88 28.83
CA LEU A 273 -2.49 2.28 27.98
C LEU A 273 -2.95 2.74 26.59
N GLY A 274 -4.19 2.42 26.21
CA GLY A 274 -4.82 2.71 24.92
C GLY A 274 -5.37 4.14 24.75
N GLN A 275 -5.06 5.06 25.66
CA GLN A 275 -5.64 6.41 25.67
C GLN A 275 -4.99 7.40 24.69
N TYR A 276 -3.84 7.06 24.10
CA TYR A 276 -3.09 7.97 23.23
C TYR A 276 -3.56 7.87 21.78
N LYS A 277 -3.57 9.02 21.07
CA LYS A 277 -3.92 9.07 19.64
C LYS A 277 -2.82 8.49 18.75
N GLY A 278 -1.57 8.53 19.20
CA GLY A 278 -0.41 8.01 18.48
C GLY A 278 0.60 7.41 19.44
N TYR A 279 1.45 6.54 18.92
CA TYR A 279 2.44 5.80 19.69
C TYR A 279 3.77 5.81 18.97
N LYS A 280 4.85 5.92 19.72
CA LYS A 280 6.21 5.70 19.24
C LYS A 280 6.67 4.30 19.66
N LEU A 281 7.13 3.56 18.68
CA LEU A 281 7.66 2.21 18.82
C LEU A 281 9.16 2.27 18.58
N VAL A 282 9.94 1.77 19.53
CA VAL A 282 11.40 1.70 19.41
C VAL A 282 11.83 0.26 19.63
N LEU A 283 12.40 -0.36 18.60
CA LEU A 283 13.01 -1.67 18.71
C LEU A 283 14.49 -1.53 19.05
N GLN A 284 14.91 -2.16 20.14
CA GLN A 284 16.29 -2.19 20.58
C GLN A 284 16.83 -3.62 20.56
N ASP A 285 18.11 -3.77 20.24
CA ASP A 285 18.83 -5.04 20.42
C ASP A 285 19.31 -5.23 21.86
N SER A 286 20.00 -6.35 22.14
CA SER A 286 20.52 -6.66 23.48
C SER A 286 21.57 -5.68 24.01
N SER A 287 22.14 -4.83 23.16
CA SER A 287 23.06 -3.77 23.57
C SER A 287 22.36 -2.44 23.88
N GLY A 288 21.03 -2.39 23.70
CA GLY A 288 20.23 -1.17 23.82
C GLY A 288 20.29 -0.28 22.57
N LYS A 289 20.97 -0.71 21.50
CA LYS A 289 21.04 0.05 20.25
C LYS A 289 19.69 -0.02 19.52
N THR A 290 19.20 1.13 19.09
CA THR A 290 17.99 1.20 18.25
C THR A 290 18.23 0.55 16.90
N VAL A 291 17.40 -0.44 16.59
CA VAL A 291 17.38 -1.17 15.32
C VAL A 291 16.39 -0.52 14.35
N GLN A 292 15.22 -0.15 14.85
CA GLN A 292 14.17 0.56 14.10
C GLN A 292 13.34 1.41 15.07
N SER A 293 12.80 2.53 14.59
CA SER A 293 11.87 3.37 15.34
C SER A 293 10.84 3.94 14.39
N ASP A 294 9.57 3.86 14.75
CA ASP A 294 8.47 4.45 13.97
C ASP A 294 7.38 5.01 14.88
N GLN A 295 6.50 5.82 14.29
CA GLN A 295 5.26 6.26 14.91
C GLN A 295 4.07 5.57 14.24
N VAL A 296 3.16 5.03 15.04
CA VAL A 296 1.97 4.33 14.54
C VAL A 296 0.72 4.80 15.26
N ALA A 297 -0.41 4.67 14.57
CA ALA A 297 -1.73 4.77 15.19
C ALA A 297 -2.13 3.40 15.77
N GLN A 298 -2.93 3.43 16.81
CA GLN A 298 -3.58 2.24 17.35
C GLN A 298 -4.81 1.89 16.53
N LEU A 299 -5.03 0.60 16.31
CA LEU A 299 -6.24 0.08 15.69
C LEU A 299 -6.85 -0.96 16.64
N ASP A 300 -8.07 -0.71 17.12
CA ASP A 300 -8.83 -1.63 17.97
C ASP A 300 -8.04 -2.17 19.16
N GLY A 301 -7.37 -1.29 19.91
CA GLY A 301 -6.56 -1.69 21.06
C GLY A 301 -5.18 -2.28 20.72
N THR A 302 -4.89 -2.52 19.44
CA THR A 302 -3.69 -3.22 18.97
C THR A 302 -2.73 -2.28 18.25
N LEU A 303 -1.44 -2.39 18.57
CA LEU A 303 -0.36 -1.77 17.82
C LEU A 303 0.30 -2.82 16.93
N SER A 304 0.41 -2.52 15.63
CA SER A 304 1.12 -3.37 14.68
C SER A 304 2.42 -2.71 14.25
N TYR A 305 3.54 -3.43 14.38
CA TYR A 305 4.86 -2.93 14.02
C TYR A 305 5.55 -3.84 13.01
N LEU A 306 5.76 -3.33 11.81
CA LEU A 306 6.40 -4.07 10.73
C LEU A 306 7.92 -3.87 10.75
N ILE A 307 8.65 -4.98 10.75
CA ILE A 307 10.11 -5.01 10.73
C ILE A 307 10.55 -5.91 9.58
N ARG A 308 11.58 -5.47 8.84
CA ARG A 308 12.22 -6.33 7.84
C ARG A 308 13.07 -7.40 8.54
N LYS A 309 12.93 -8.67 8.13
CA LYS A 309 13.66 -9.79 8.75
C LYS A 309 15.18 -9.57 8.73
N GLU A 310 15.71 -8.92 7.69
CA GLU A 310 17.15 -8.62 7.56
C GLU A 310 17.74 -7.76 8.69
N LEU A 311 16.89 -7.00 9.40
CA LEU A 311 17.29 -6.20 10.56
C LEU A 311 17.35 -7.03 11.86
N LEU A 312 16.74 -8.22 11.86
CA LEU A 312 16.60 -9.10 13.02
C LEU A 312 17.63 -10.23 12.93
N LYS A 313 18.82 -9.98 13.49
CA LYS A 313 19.80 -11.03 13.73
C LYS A 313 19.32 -11.96 14.87
N PRO A 314 19.81 -13.21 14.96
CA PRO A 314 19.57 -14.03 16.14
C PRO A 314 20.07 -13.32 17.41
N GLY A 315 19.22 -13.18 18.42
CA GLY A 315 19.53 -12.37 19.61
C GLY A 315 18.29 -11.99 20.42
N SER A 316 18.52 -11.27 21.52
CA SER A 316 17.45 -10.68 22.34
C SER A 316 17.14 -9.27 21.88
N TYR A 317 15.87 -8.91 21.95
CA TYR A 317 15.32 -7.64 21.53
C TYR A 317 14.31 -7.12 22.54
N THR A 318 14.13 -5.81 22.58
CA THR A 318 13.11 -5.15 23.38
C THR A 318 12.33 -4.19 22.49
N LEU A 319 11.01 -4.36 22.44
CA LEU A 319 10.12 -3.36 21.86
C LEU A 319 9.64 -2.42 22.96
N GLN A 320 10.10 -1.18 22.94
CA GLN A 320 9.62 -0.12 23.80
C GLN A 320 8.46 0.62 23.12
N ILE A 321 7.39 0.87 23.88
CA ILE A 321 6.22 1.60 23.43
C ILE A 321 6.04 2.84 24.30
N SER A 322 5.96 4.00 23.66
CA SER A 322 5.63 5.28 24.29
C SER A 322 4.35 5.84 23.67
N GLY A 323 3.45 6.37 24.49
CA GLY A 323 2.29 7.14 24.05
C GLY A 323 2.70 8.56 23.68
N LEU A 324 2.06 9.13 22.66
CA LEU A 324 2.31 10.50 22.20
C LEU A 324 1.14 11.39 22.58
N ASP A 325 1.44 12.46 23.33
CA ASP A 325 0.51 13.57 23.59
C ASP A 325 1.11 14.86 23.03
N GLY A 326 0.72 15.20 21.81
CA GLY A 326 1.36 16.26 21.03
C GLY A 326 2.85 15.95 20.77
N ALA A 327 3.74 16.77 21.33
CA ALA A 327 5.20 16.58 21.23
C ALA A 327 5.80 15.80 22.42
N GLN A 328 5.01 15.49 23.45
CA GLN A 328 5.50 14.79 24.64
C GLN A 328 5.39 13.27 24.46
N GLU A 329 6.46 12.58 24.85
CA GLU A 329 6.54 11.11 24.83
C GLU A 329 6.38 10.58 26.26
N HIS A 330 5.38 9.71 26.45
CA HIS A 330 5.13 9.05 27.73
C HIS A 330 5.49 7.57 27.60
N TYR A 331 6.52 7.13 28.33
CA TYR A 331 6.86 5.71 28.38
C TYR A 331 5.68 4.90 28.93
N LEU A 332 5.28 3.84 28.24
CA LEU A 332 4.16 2.99 28.65
C LEU A 332 4.64 1.60 29.07
N VAL A 333 5.30 0.90 28.15
CA VAL A 333 5.60 -0.52 28.33
C VAL A 333 6.77 -0.96 27.47
N GLN A 334 7.42 -2.05 27.89
CA GLN A 334 8.44 -2.75 27.13
C GLN A 334 8.10 -4.23 26.98
N PHE A 335 8.36 -4.78 25.80
CA PHE A 335 8.16 -6.18 25.48
C PHE A 335 9.49 -6.82 25.08
N PRO A 336 10.16 -7.55 25.99
CA PRO A 336 11.33 -8.32 25.63
C PRO A 336 10.92 -9.56 24.82
N PHE A 337 11.70 -9.90 23.79
CA PHE A 337 11.56 -11.14 23.03
C PHE A 337 12.91 -11.58 22.46
N ARG A 338 13.00 -12.83 22.00
CA ARG A 338 14.22 -13.41 21.45
C ARG A 338 13.99 -14.01 20.07
N ILE A 339 14.91 -13.74 19.15
CA ILE A 339 15.00 -14.41 17.86
C ILE A 339 16.05 -15.53 17.96
N ALA A 340 15.62 -16.77 17.78
CA ALA A 340 16.49 -17.94 17.75
C ALA A 340 17.17 -18.09 16.38
N ALA A 341 18.39 -18.64 16.36
CA ALA A 341 19.06 -19.00 15.12
C ALA A 341 18.26 -20.05 14.34
N THR A 342 18.16 -19.88 13.03
CA THR A 342 17.77 -20.93 12.09
C THR A 342 18.86 -22.00 12.07
N ARG A 343 18.47 -23.27 12.01
CA ARG A 343 19.39 -24.42 11.98
C ARG A 343 19.56 -24.88 10.54
#